data_AF-A0A0V8HQ68-F1
#
_entry.id   AF-A0A0V8HQ68-F1
#
_cell.length_a   1.000
_cell.length_b   1.000
_cell.length_c   1.000
_cell.angle_alpha   90.00
_cell.angle_beta   90.00
_cell.angle_gamma   90.00
#
_symmetry.space_group_name_H-M   'P 1'
#
loop_
_entity.id
_entity.type
_entity.pdbx_description
1 polymer ?
#
loop_
_entity_poly.entity_id
_entity_poly.type
_entity_poly.pdbx_seq_one_letter_code
_entity_poly.pdbx_strand_id
1 'polypeptide(L)' 'MEMMNTIQELLTSGLAFAVYIAIPAFIFIKAIRKKKLPSNQYTPLDDILNGKVNDPEDDDYKG' A
#
# COMPACT_ATOMS: atom_id res chain seq x y z
N MET A 1 -27.68 15.64 -37.20
CA MET A 1 -27.12 14.27 -37.15
C MET A 1 -25.60 14.29 -37.12
N GLU A 2 -24.91 15.13 -37.91
CA GLU A 2 -23.44 15.17 -37.92
C GLU A 2 -22.80 15.55 -36.58
N MET A 3 -23.31 16.59 -35.91
CA MET A 3 -22.76 17.06 -34.63
C MET A 3 -22.85 16.02 -33.50
N MET A 4 -23.93 15.23 -33.46
CA MET A 4 -24.09 14.13 -32.50
C MET A 4 -23.06 13.03 -32.73
N ASN A 5 -22.78 12.70 -33.99
CA ASN A 5 -21.79 11.68 -34.34
C ASN A 5 -20.38 12.15 -33.94
N THR A 6 -20.04 13.41 -34.19
CA THR A 6 -18.74 13.99 -33.79
C THR A 6 -18.55 14.00 -32.28
N ILE A 7 -19.59 14.37 -31.52
CA ILE A 7 -19.53 14.35 -30.04
C ILE A 7 -19.36 12.91 -29.54
N GLN A 8 -20.10 11.96 -30.13
CA GLN A 8 -19.99 10.56 -29.75
C GLN A 8 -18.59 10.00 -30.02
N GLU A 9 -17.99 10.33 -31.17
CA GLU A 9 -16.64 9.92 -31.56
C GLU A 9 -15.55 10.53 -30.67
N LEU A 10 -15.71 11.80 -30.28
CA LEU A 10 -14.81 12.47 -29.33
C LEU A 10 -14.89 11.82 -27.94
N LEU A 11 -16.10 11.48 -27.49
CA LEU A 11 -16.31 10.82 -26.19
C LEU A 11 -15.76 9.39 -26.17
N THR A 12 -15.97 8.60 -27.23
CA THR A 12 -15.44 7.22 -27.29
C THR A 12 -13.93 7.20 -27.44
N SER A 13 -13.34 8.08 -28.26
CA SER A 13 -11.88 8.19 -28.40
C SER A 13 -11.22 8.69 -27.11
N GLY A 14 -11.81 9.68 -26.44
CA GLY A 14 -11.35 10.17 -25.14
C GLY A 14 -11.45 9.10 -24.05
N LEU A 15 -12.54 8.33 -24.01
CA LEU A 15 -12.70 7.23 -23.07
C LEU A 15 -11.66 6.13 -23.31
N ALA A 16 -11.42 5.74 -24.56
CA ALA A 16 -10.43 4.73 -24.92
C ALA A 16 -9.02 5.15 -24.49
N PHE A 17 -8.66 6.42 -24.72
CA PHE A 17 -7.39 6.98 -24.28
C PHE A 17 -7.26 7.00 -22.75
N ALA A 18 -8.30 7.41 -22.04
CA ALA A 18 -8.31 7.43 -20.58
C ALA A 18 -8.12 6.02 -20.00
N VAL A 19 -8.81 5.02 -20.55
CA VAL A 19 -8.69 3.62 -20.12
C VAL A 19 -7.28 3.07 -20.39
N TYR A 20 -6.70 3.40 -21.55
CA TYR A 20 -5.35 2.98 -21.93
C TYR A 20 -4.29 3.48 -20.93
N ILE A 21 -4.46 4.66 -20.34
CA ILE A 21 -3.53 5.21 -19.36
C ILE A 21 -3.89 4.79 -17.92
N ALA A 22 -5.19 4.76 -17.58
CA ALA A 22 -5.65 4.50 -16.23
C ALA A 22 -5.34 3.07 -15.76
N ILE A 23 -5.47 2.07 -16.63
CA ILE A 23 -5.21 0.67 -16.26
C ILE A 23 -3.72 0.45 -15.90
N PRO A 24 -2.74 0.82 -16.76
CA PRO A 24 -1.33 0.74 -16.41
C PRO A 24 -1.01 1.54 -15.14
N ALA A 25 -1.49 2.78 -15.04
CA ALA A 25 -1.26 3.63 -13.87
C ALA A 25 -1.76 2.97 -12.58
N PHE A 26 -2.95 2.37 -12.60
CA PHE A 26 -3.51 1.65 -11.46
C PHE A 26 -2.65 0.45 -11.05
N ILE A 27 -2.15 -0.32 -12.01
CA ILE A 27 -1.25 -1.46 -11.75
C ILE A 27 0.04 -0.97 -11.10
N PHE A 28 0.66 0.10 -11.62
CA PHE A 28 1.87 0.68 -11.04
C PHE A 28 1.64 1.20 -9.62
N ILE A 29 0.58 1.96 -9.38
CA ILE A 29 0.23 2.47 -8.05
C ILE A 29 0.02 1.32 -7.07
N LYS A 30 -0.72 0.28 -7.47
CA LYS A 30 -0.97 -0.89 -6.63
C LYS A 30 0.32 -1.66 -6.33
N ALA A 31 1.22 -1.78 -7.31
CA ALA A 31 2.53 -2.41 -7.14
C ALA A 31 3.40 -1.61 -6.15
N ILE A 32 3.47 -0.29 -6.28
CA ILE A 32 4.23 0.59 -5.38
C ILE A 32 3.65 0.54 -3.95
N ARG A 33 2.32 0.56 -3.80
CA ARG A 33 1.67 0.47 -2.47
C ARG A 33 1.89 -0.89 -1.80
N LYS A 34 1.92 -1.99 -2.55
CA LYS A 34 2.30 -3.32 -2.04
C LYS A 34 3.79 -3.42 -1.72
N LYS A 35 4.61 -2.63 -2.41
CA LYS A 35 6.03 -2.38 -2.08
C LYS A 35 6.22 -1.34 -0.98
N LYS A 36 5.21 -1.05 -0.14
CA LYS A 36 5.49 -0.55 1.23
C LYS A 36 6.39 -1.61 1.86
N LEU A 37 7.69 -1.35 1.74
CA LEU A 37 8.78 -2.16 2.23
C LEU A 37 8.41 -2.56 3.66
N PRO A 38 8.61 -3.83 4.06
CA PRO A 38 8.54 -4.15 5.48
C PRO A 38 9.45 -3.14 6.17
N SER A 39 8.86 -2.25 6.97
CA SER A 39 9.64 -1.35 7.80
C SER A 39 10.24 -2.28 8.85
N ASN A 40 11.39 -2.85 8.53
CA ASN A 40 12.21 -3.57 9.49
C ASN A 40 12.85 -2.49 10.37
N GLN A 41 11.99 -1.82 11.13
CA GLN A 41 12.30 -0.81 12.12
C GLN A 41 12.70 -1.57 13.39
N TYR A 42 13.62 -2.50 13.21
CA TYR A 42 14.31 -3.19 14.27
C TYR A 42 15.49 -2.31 14.61
N THR A 43 15.44 -1.72 15.78
CA THR A 43 16.55 -0.98 16.37
C THR A 43 17.23 -1.91 17.38
N PRO A 44 18.57 -1.99 17.43
CA PRO A 44 19.27 -2.78 18.46
C PRO A 44 18.88 -2.42 19.90
N LEU A 45 18.30 -1.23 20.09
CA LEU A 45 17.71 -0.78 21.34
C LEU A 45 16.46 -1.60 21.75
N ASP A 46 15.69 -2.09 20.79
CA ASP A 46 14.47 -2.88 21.02
C ASP A 46 14.81 -4.24 21.64
N ASP A 47 15.94 -4.84 21.28
CA ASP A 47 16.43 -6.08 21.90
C ASP A 47 16.92 -5.87 23.33
N ILE A 48 17.53 -4.71 23.61
CA ILE A 48 17.96 -4.34 24.96
C ILE A 48 16.73 -4.07 25.84
N LEU A 49 15.69 -3.42 25.30
CA LEU A 49 14.45 -3.15 26.03
C LEU A 49 13.61 -4.41 26.24
N ASN A 50 13.43 -5.25 25.20
CA ASN A 50 12.71 -6.53 25.33
C ASN A 50 13.47 -7.53 26.21
N GLY A 51 14.81 -7.53 26.18
CA GLY A 51 15.63 -8.33 27.07
C GLY A 51 15.66 -7.84 28.52
N LYS A 52 15.25 -6.59 28.77
CA LYS A 52 15.28 -5.95 30.10
C LYS A 52 13.94 -5.99 30.85
N VAL A 53 12.86 -6.45 30.23
CA VAL A 53 11.53 -6.56 30.88
C VAL A 53 11.22 -7.96 31.41
N ASN A 54 12.07 -8.96 31.14
CA ASN A 54 12.01 -10.23 31.85
C ASN A 54 13.01 -10.20 33.01
N ASP A 55 12.69 -9.41 34.03
CA ASP A 55 13.23 -9.67 35.37
C ASP A 55 12.51 -10.94 35.86
N PRO A 56 13.20 -12.07 36.09
CA PRO A 56 12.59 -13.27 36.64
C PRO A 56 12.51 -13.15 38.16
N GLU A 57 11.89 -12.10 38.70
CA GLU A 57 11.70 -11.90 40.15
C GLU A 57 10.32 -11.31 40.49
N ASP A 58 9.27 -11.79 39.81
CA ASP A 58 7.92 -11.84 40.41
C ASP A 58 7.67 -13.28 40.92
N ASP A 59 8.38 -13.64 41.99
CA ASP A 59 7.79 -13.98 43.28
C ASP A 59 6.27 -14.30 43.29
N ASP A 60 5.82 -15.39 42.69
CA ASP A 60 4.53 -16.00 43.06
C ASP A 60 4.76 -17.34 43.76
N TYR A 61 5.09 -17.22 45.05
CA TYR A 61 4.80 -18.22 46.07
C TYR A 61 3.28 -18.47 46.13
N LYS A 62 2.74 -19.30 45.22
CA LYS A 62 1.51 -20.06 45.45
C LYS A 62 1.48 -21.34 44.61
N GLY A 63 1.54 -22.49 45.30
CA GLY A 63 1.26 -23.81 44.73
C GLY A 63 1.97 -24.93 45.47
#